data_AF-A0A5S5C5L0-F1
#
_entry.id   AF-A0A5S5C5L0-F1
#
_cell.length_a   1.000
_cell.length_b   1.000
_cell.length_c   1.000
_cell.angle_alpha   90.00
_cell.angle_beta   90.00
_cell.angle_gamma   90.00
#
_symmetry.space_group_name_H-M   'P 1'
#
loop_
_entity.id
_entity.type
_entity.pdbx_description
1 polymer ?
#
loop_
_entity_poly.entity_id
_entity_poly.type
_entity_poly.pdbx_seq_one_letter_code
_entity_poly.pdbx_strand_id
1 'polypeptide(L)'
;MKAWYWLLAVAMHVILALTVPFFVKLAATCVYILLVWMGIENGADVIGEESGFFILLPIVLVHLGVFVAAIVAGNRYLSRKIGIGRVAYSACCAGTFLVALYAVNRIMPIA
;
A
#
# COMPACT_ATOMS: atom_id res chain seq x y z
N MET A 1 15.53 -4.63 25.00
CA MET A 1 15.85 -3.88 23.76
C MET A 1 15.29 -4.49 22.46
N LYS A 2 15.30 -5.83 22.25
CA LYS A 2 14.81 -6.44 20.99
C LYS A 2 13.30 -6.37 20.75
N ALA A 3 12.49 -6.32 21.81
CA ALA A 3 11.02 -6.28 21.71
C ALA A 3 10.49 -5.00 21.04
N TRP A 4 11.15 -3.85 21.22
CA TRP A 4 10.73 -2.59 20.60
C TRP A 4 10.88 -2.60 19.07
N TYR A 5 11.91 -3.28 18.55
CA TYR A 5 12.08 -3.46 17.10
C TYR A 5 11.00 -4.37 16.50
N TRP A 6 10.53 -5.35 17.26
CA TRP A 6 9.38 -6.17 16.88
C TRP A 6 8.09 -5.36 16.84
N LEU A 7 7.81 -4.55 17.87
CA LEU A 7 6.66 -3.65 17.87
C LEU A 7 6.69 -2.68 16.69
N LEU A 8 7.85 -2.10 16.39
CA LEU A 8 8.03 -1.23 15.23
C LEU A 8 7.80 -1.96 13.90
N ALA A 9 8.27 -3.20 13.78
CA ALA A 9 8.02 -4.04 12.61
C ALA A 9 6.52 -4.31 12.42
N VAL A 10 5.81 -4.68 13.48
CA VAL A 10 4.36 -4.92 13.44
C VAL A 10 3.63 -3.64 13.07
N ALA A 11 3.96 -2.51 13.71
CA ALA A 11 3.35 -1.21 13.43
C ALA A 11 3.52 -0.81 11.94
N MET A 12 4.72 -0.97 11.38
CA MET A 12 4.96 -0.73 9.95
C MET A 12 4.05 -1.58 9.05
N HIS A 13 3.89 -2.87 9.35
CA HIS A 13 3.06 -3.76 8.53
C HIS A 13 1.56 -3.51 8.69
N VAL A 14 1.13 -3.04 9.86
CA VAL A 14 -0.26 -2.59 10.09
C VAL A 14 -0.55 -1.31 9.31
N ILE A 15 0.35 -0.31 9.33
CA ILE A 15 0.19 0.92 8.54
C ILE A 15 0.17 0.58 7.04
N LEU A 16 1.01 -0.35 6.60
CA LEU A 16 0.97 -0.88 5.23
C LEU A 16 -0.39 -1.51 4.91
N ALA A 17 -0.91 -2.38 5.77
CA ALA A 17 -2.23 -3.01 5.56
C ALA A 17 -3.37 -1.99 5.49
N LEU A 18 -3.31 -0.91 6.28
CA LEU A 18 -4.29 0.17 6.26
C LEU A 18 -4.23 1.01 4.97
N THR A 19 -3.04 1.19 4.40
CA THR A 19 -2.84 2.04 3.22
C THR A 19 -3.05 1.32 1.89
N VAL A 20 -2.85 0.00 1.84
CA VAL A 20 -3.04 -0.83 0.63
C VAL A 20 -4.41 -0.64 -0.04
N PRO A 21 -5.56 -0.69 0.67
CA PRO A 21 -6.88 -0.48 0.06
C PRO A 21 -7.00 0.85 -0.69
N PHE A 22 -6.40 1.91 -0.16
CA PHE A 22 -6.41 3.23 -0.80
C PHE A 22 -5.60 3.22 -2.10
N PHE A 23 -4.42 2.60 -2.10
CA PHE A 23 -3.61 2.45 -3.30
C PHE A 23 -4.31 1.60 -4.36
N VAL A 24 -5.00 0.52 -3.97
CA VAL A 24 -5.75 -0.34 -4.90
C VAL A 24 -6.89 0.44 -5.56
N LYS A 25 -7.72 1.13 -4.76
CA LYS A 25 -8.83 1.94 -5.29
C LYS A 25 -8.33 3.00 -6.25
N LEU A 26 -7.28 3.69 -5.85
CA LEU A 26 -6.72 4.75 -6.65
C LEU A 26 -6.11 4.21 -7.96
N ALA A 27 -5.37 3.10 -7.92
CA ALA A 27 -4.86 2.45 -9.12
C ALA A 27 -6.01 2.01 -10.05
N ALA A 28 -7.10 1.47 -9.50
CA ALA A 28 -8.29 1.12 -10.27
C ALA A 28 -8.93 2.35 -10.94
N THR A 29 -9.05 3.47 -10.23
CA THR A 29 -9.49 4.76 -10.80
C THR A 29 -8.56 5.21 -11.94
N CYS A 30 -7.24 5.06 -11.77
CA CYS A 30 -6.28 5.42 -12.81
C CYS A 30 -6.48 4.59 -14.09
N VAL A 31 -6.69 3.29 -13.94
CA VAL A 31 -6.94 2.38 -15.07
C VAL A 31 -8.27 2.72 -15.74
N TYR A 32 -9.34 2.98 -14.97
CA TYR A 32 -10.64 3.39 -15.51
C TYR A 32 -10.53 4.65 -16.37
N ILE A 33 -9.85 5.70 -15.89
CA ILE A 33 -9.68 6.94 -16.66
C ILE A 33 -8.88 6.71 -17.95
N LEU A 34 -7.84 5.86 -17.90
CA LEU A 34 -7.10 5.47 -19.12
C LEU A 34 -8.00 4.75 -20.13
N LEU A 35 -8.86 3.84 -19.68
CA LEU A 35 -9.81 3.13 -20.54
C LEU A 35 -10.85 4.08 -21.16
N VAL A 36 -11.31 5.09 -20.41
CA VAL A 36 -12.18 6.17 -20.92
C VAL A 36 -11.45 6.98 -21.99
N TRP A 37 -10.21 7.38 -21.74
CA TRP A 37 -9.38 8.11 -22.71
C TRP A 37 -9.10 7.32 -24.00
N MET A 38 -8.98 5.99 -23.89
CA MET A 38 -8.85 5.10 -25.04
C MET A 38 -10.18 4.86 -25.78
N GLY A 39 -11.30 5.41 -25.29
CA GLY A 39 -12.64 5.19 -25.84
C GLY A 39 -13.17 3.78 -25.63
N ILE A 40 -12.60 3.02 -24.69
CA ILE A 40 -13.01 1.64 -24.37
C ILE A 40 -14.19 1.65 -23.39
N GLU A 41 -14.22 2.61 -22.45
CA GLU A 41 -15.30 2.78 -21.48
C GLU A 41 -16.03 4.12 -21.63
N ASN A 42 -17.34 4.12 -21.35
CA ASN A 42 -18.17 5.32 -21.35
C ASN A 42 -18.00 6.08 -20.03
N GLY A 43 -17.00 6.96 -19.95
CA GLY A 43 -16.70 7.77 -18.77
C GLY A 43 -17.57 9.01 -18.63
N ALA A 44 -18.90 8.89 -18.78
CA ALA A 44 -19.83 10.02 -18.67
C ALA A 44 -19.78 10.72 -17.30
N ASP A 45 -19.30 10.00 -16.28
CA ASP A 45 -19.04 10.44 -14.91
C ASP A 45 -17.65 11.08 -14.71
N VAL A 46 -16.72 10.92 -15.66
CA VAL A 46 -15.32 11.40 -15.58
C VAL A 46 -15.14 12.74 -16.32
N ILE A 47 -16.05 13.09 -17.22
CA ILE A 47 -15.99 14.31 -18.04
C ILE A 47 -16.00 15.55 -17.12
N GLY A 48 -14.84 16.20 -16.98
CA GLY A 48 -14.65 17.41 -16.17
C GLY A 48 -13.76 17.22 -14.93
N GLU A 49 -13.49 15.99 -14.49
CA GLU A 49 -12.59 15.70 -13.35
C GLU A 49 -11.13 15.39 -13.76
N GLU A 50 -10.88 15.32 -15.07
CA GLU A 50 -9.61 14.89 -15.66
C GLU A 50 -8.40 15.72 -15.18
N SER A 51 -8.60 17.03 -14.99
CA SER A 51 -7.53 17.95 -14.58
C SER A 51 -7.02 17.70 -13.16
N GLY A 52 -7.88 17.25 -12.24
CA GLY A 52 -7.48 16.84 -10.89
C GLY A 52 -6.69 15.53 -10.89
N PHE A 53 -7.05 14.60 -11.78
CA PHE A 53 -6.40 13.30 -11.91
C PHE A 53 -4.94 13.40 -12.34
N PHE A 54 -4.63 14.21 -13.36
CA PHE A 54 -3.25 14.39 -13.85
C PHE A 54 -2.29 14.93 -12.79
N ILE A 55 -2.80 15.67 -11.81
CA ILE A 55 -2.02 16.22 -10.70
C ILE A 55 -1.91 15.19 -9.56
N LEU A 56 -2.99 14.49 -9.23
CA LEU A 56 -2.99 13.50 -8.16
C LEU A 56 -2.14 12.26 -8.46
N LEU A 57 -2.16 11.77 -9.70
CA LEU A 57 -1.43 10.58 -10.13
C LEU A 57 0.07 10.62 -9.79
N PRO A 58 0.85 11.65 -10.20
CA PRO A 58 2.27 11.70 -9.87
C PRO A 58 2.52 11.83 -8.35
N ILE A 59 1.68 12.58 -7.62
CA ILE A 59 1.79 12.69 -6.16
C ILE A 59 1.69 11.31 -5.51
N VAL A 60 0.74 10.51 -5.98
CA VAL A 60 0.50 9.16 -5.46
C VAL A 60 1.65 8.22 -5.82
N LEU A 61 2.14 8.27 -7.06
CA LEU A 61 3.28 7.46 -7.48
C LEU A 61 4.53 7.77 -6.63
N VAL A 62 4.77 9.05 -6.34
CA VAL A 62 5.85 9.47 -5.43
C VAL A 62 5.61 8.93 -4.01
N HIS A 63 4.40 9.08 -3.48
CA HIS A 63 4.06 8.55 -2.15
C HIS A 63 4.25 7.03 -2.09
N LEU A 64 3.78 6.29 -3.10
CA LEU A 64 3.94 4.84 -3.19
C LEU A 64 5.43 4.46 -3.25
N GLY A 65 6.23 5.17 -4.04
CA GLY A 65 7.68 4.95 -4.14
C GLY A 65 8.40 5.15 -2.80
N VAL A 66 8.12 6.26 -2.10
CA VAL A 66 8.64 6.53 -0.76
C VAL A 66 8.22 5.44 0.23
N PHE A 67 6.96 5.01 0.14
CA PHE A 67 6.39 4.00 1.02
C PHE A 67 7.07 2.63 0.86
N VAL A 68 7.23 2.18 -0.39
CA VAL A 68 7.95 0.94 -0.72
C VAL A 68 9.41 1.02 -0.25
N ALA A 69 10.08 2.15 -0.51
CA ALA A 69 11.46 2.35 -0.08
C ALA A 69 11.60 2.28 1.45
N ALA A 70 10.70 2.93 2.20
CA ALA A 70 10.68 2.91 3.66
C ALA A 70 10.46 1.50 4.21
N ILE A 71 9.57 0.70 3.60
CA ILE A 71 9.33 -0.69 4.01
C ILE A 71 10.54 -1.57 3.73
N VAL A 72 11.12 -1.49 2.53
CA VAL A 72 12.28 -2.32 2.16
C VAL A 72 13.49 -1.97 3.03
N ALA A 73 13.78 -0.69 3.24
CA ALA A 73 14.87 -0.24 4.09
C ALA A 73 14.62 -0.60 5.56
N GLY A 74 13.41 -0.34 6.06
CA GLY A 74 12.98 -0.64 7.43
C GLY A 74 13.07 -2.14 7.74
N ASN A 75 12.52 -3.01 6.89
CA ASN A 75 12.57 -4.46 7.09
C ASN A 75 14.01 -5.00 7.05
N ARG A 76 14.87 -4.46 6.17
CA ARG A 76 16.30 -4.81 6.16
C ARG A 76 17.00 -4.39 7.44
N TYR A 77 16.70 -3.20 7.97
CA TYR A 77 17.29 -2.70 9.20
C TYR A 77 16.80 -3.48 10.43
N LEU A 78 15.48 -3.69 10.55
CA LEU A 78 14.84 -4.36 11.66
C LEU A 78 15.20 -5.84 11.74
N SER A 79 15.21 -6.56 10.61
CA SER A 79 15.65 -7.97 10.59
C SER A 79 17.07 -8.15 11.14
N ARG A 80 18.00 -7.24 10.80
CA ARG A 80 19.37 -7.23 11.35
C ARG A 80 19.41 -6.96 12.85
N LYS A 81 18.61 -6.01 13.34
CA LYS A 81 18.58 -5.64 14.78
C LYS A 81 17.90 -6.68 15.66
N ILE A 82 16.88 -7.37 15.14
CA ILE A 82 16.16 -8.43 15.85
C ILE A 82 17.01 -9.71 15.92
N GLY A 83 17.84 -9.96 14.90
CA GLY A 83 18.75 -11.12 14.85
C GLY A 83 18.06 -12.41 14.43
N ILE A 84 16.98 -12.31 13.65
CA ILE A 84 16.25 -13.44 13.09
C ILE A 84 16.59 -13.58 11.61
N GLY A 85 16.64 -14.82 11.11
CA GLY A 85 16.85 -15.09 9.69
C GLY A 85 15.82 -14.36 8.82
N ARG A 86 16.24 -13.79 7.69
CA ARG A 86 15.38 -12.96 6.82
C ARG A 86 14.06 -13.65 6.44
N VAL A 87 14.10 -14.96 6.20
CA VAL A 87 12.93 -15.76 5.82
C VAL A 87 11.91 -15.81 6.95
N ALA A 88 12.33 -16.15 8.17
CA ALA A 88 11.43 -16.22 9.33
C ALA A 88 10.86 -14.84 9.69
N TYR A 89 11.69 -13.79 9.61
CA TYR A 89 11.23 -12.41 9.81
C TYR A 89 10.18 -12.02 8.76
N SER A 90 10.44 -12.29 7.48
CA SER A 90 9.50 -12.00 6.39
C SER A 90 8.20 -12.77 6.54
N ALA A 91 8.23 -14.03 6.98
CA ALA A 91 7.05 -14.84 7.21
C ALA A 91 6.17 -14.28 8.35
N CYS A 92 6.77 -13.92 9.49
CA CYS A 92 6.04 -13.27 10.58
C CYS A 92 5.42 -11.94 10.15
N CYS A 93 6.19 -11.09 9.48
CA CYS A 93 5.73 -9.80 8.96
C CYS A 93 4.60 -9.95 7.94
N ALA A 94 4.72 -10.89 7.00
CA ALA A 94 3.67 -11.23 6.04
C ALA A 94 2.41 -11.73 6.76
N GLY A 95 2.54 -12.57 7.78
CA GLY A 95 1.42 -13.01 8.61
C GLY A 95 0.70 -11.83 9.27
N THR A 96 1.43 -10.92 9.91
CA THR A 96 0.84 -9.72 10.53
C THR A 96 0.17 -8.80 9.52
N PHE A 97 0.77 -8.64 8.33
CA PHE A 97 0.20 -7.88 7.23
C PHE A 97 -1.11 -8.50 6.74
N LEU A 98 -1.15 -9.81 6.50
CA LEU A 98 -2.35 -10.50 6.02
C LEU A 98 -3.49 -10.44 7.04
N VAL A 99 -3.19 -10.62 8.33
CA VAL A 99 -4.19 -10.51 9.41
C VAL A 99 -4.74 -9.08 9.48
N ALA A 100 -3.86 -8.07 9.45
CA ALA A 100 -4.26 -6.68 9.45
C ALA A 100 -5.08 -6.33 8.20
N LEU A 101 -4.68 -6.80 7.02
CA LEU A 101 -5.38 -6.55 5.77
C LEU A 101 -6.77 -7.20 5.77
N TYR A 102 -6.89 -8.44 6.26
CA TYR A 102 -8.19 -9.09 6.42
C TYR A 102 -9.11 -8.31 7.36
N ALA A 103 -8.58 -7.82 8.48
CA ALA A 103 -9.34 -6.99 9.42
C ALA A 103 -9.78 -5.67 8.79
N VAL A 104 -8.89 -5.01 8.04
CA VAL A 104 -9.22 -3.77 7.32
C VAL A 104 -10.27 -4.02 6.25
N ASN A 105 -10.16 -5.09 5.47
CA ASN A 105 -11.12 -5.44 4.42
C ASN A 105 -12.52 -5.74 4.97
N ARG A 106 -12.64 -6.23 6.22
CA ARG A 106 -13.93 -6.38 6.91
C ARG A 106 -14.60 -5.04 7.24
N ILE A 107 -13.82 -3.98 7.43
CA ILE A 107 -14.31 -2.64 7.82
C ILE A 107 -14.52 -1.77 6.57
N MET A 108 -13.57 -1.83 5.64
CA MET A 108 -13.60 -1.14 4.35
C MET A 108 -13.38 -2.18 3.25
N PRO A 109 -14.45 -2.79 2.73
CA PRO A 109 -14.32 -3.75 1.65
C PRO A 109 -13.66 -3.08 0.44
N ILE A 110 -12.63 -3.75 -0.07
CA ILE A 110 -12.05 -3.46 -1.37
C ILE A 110 -13.04 -4.05 -2.38
N ALA A 111 -13.94 -3.20 -2.88
CA ALA A 111 -14.89 -3.53 -3.96
C ALA A 111 -14.19 -3.48 -5.32
#